data_AF-A0A2D0N0X9-F1
#
_entry.id   AF-A0A2D0N0X9-F1
#
_cell.length_a   1.000
_cell.length_b   1.000
_cell.length_c   1.000
_cell.angle_alpha   90.00
_cell.angle_beta   90.00
_cell.angle_gamma   90.00
#
_symmetry.space_group_name_H-M   'P 1'
#
loop_
_entity.id
_entity.type
_entity.pdbx_description
1 polymer ?
#
loop_
_entity_poly.entity_id
_entity_poly.type
_entity_poly.pdbx_seq_one_letter_code
_entity_poly.pdbx_strand_id
1 'polypeptide(L)'
;MKTLLPLFLMLGFTLNLSAQNPQGSWVITTPCDCQDKKEMTWQWTVKTDGTFEVDIDLDGTVEVTGKYWVEGNKIMVQNDEGCTAKGTYEFTVDGEKLWMDPIEDSCEGRKPPRKVFFTKA
;
A
#
# COMPACT_ATOMS: atom_id res chain seq x y z
N MET A 1 8.67 59.13 -21.96
CA MET A 1 8.97 57.68 -21.94
C MET A 1 7.96 57.02 -21.02
N LYS A 2 7.10 56.14 -21.56
CA LYS A 2 6.07 55.40 -20.79
C LYS A 2 6.61 54.01 -20.51
N THR A 3 6.93 53.73 -19.25
CA THR A 3 7.42 52.42 -18.80
C THR A 3 6.21 51.50 -18.61
N LEU A 4 6.07 50.52 -19.50
CA LEU A 4 5.09 49.43 -19.38
C LEU A 4 5.64 48.40 -18.38
N LEU A 5 4.95 48.26 -17.24
CA LEU A 5 5.21 47.24 -16.23
C LEU A 5 4.55 45.92 -16.69
N PRO A 6 5.29 44.82 -16.92
CA PRO A 6 4.67 43.55 -17.27
C PRO A 6 4.11 42.91 -15.98
N LEU A 7 2.79 42.80 -15.93
CA LEU A 7 2.05 42.06 -14.91
C LEU A 7 2.38 40.58 -15.06
N PHE A 8 3.28 40.07 -14.22
CA PHE A 8 3.66 38.65 -14.19
C PHE A 8 2.52 37.87 -13.53
N LEU A 9 1.64 37.31 -14.36
CA LEU A 9 0.53 36.44 -13.95
C LEU A 9 1.12 35.09 -13.49
N MET A 10 1.50 34.97 -12.21
CA MET A 10 1.81 33.68 -11.60
C MET A 10 0.51 32.89 -11.45
N LEU A 11 0.15 32.15 -12.50
CA LEU A 11 -0.78 31.03 -12.43
C LEU A 11 -0.19 29.99 -11.47
N GLY A 12 -0.60 30.10 -10.21
CA GLY A 12 -0.30 29.12 -9.17
C GLY A 12 -0.86 27.76 -9.59
N PHE A 13 0.03 26.87 -10.03
CA PHE A 13 -0.26 25.47 -10.23
C PHE A 13 -0.48 24.87 -8.84
N THR A 14 -1.73 24.84 -8.36
CA THR A 14 -2.07 24.06 -7.17
C THR A 14 -1.93 22.60 -7.54
N LEU A 15 -0.77 22.02 -7.22
CA LEU A 15 -0.59 20.57 -7.26
C LEU A 15 -1.57 19.99 -6.25
N ASN A 16 -2.73 19.53 -6.76
CA ASN A 16 -3.64 18.70 -5.98
C ASN A 16 -2.91 17.37 -5.75
N LEU A 17 -2.13 17.29 -4.67
CA LEU A 17 -1.76 16.01 -4.09
C LEU A 17 -3.06 15.40 -3.57
N SER A 18 -3.77 14.66 -4.41
CA SER A 18 -4.83 13.78 -3.93
C SER A 18 -4.17 12.79 -2.98
N ALA A 19 -4.47 12.89 -1.69
CA ALA A 19 -4.04 11.91 -0.71
C ALA A 19 -4.53 10.54 -1.16
N GLN A 20 -3.60 9.61 -1.39
CA GLN A 20 -3.95 8.26 -1.81
C GLN A 20 -4.61 7.52 -0.65
N ASN A 21 -5.67 6.77 -0.93
CA ASN A 21 -6.40 6.03 0.11
C ASN A 21 -6.28 4.51 -0.12
N PRO A 22 -5.47 3.79 0.67
CA PRO A 22 -5.33 2.35 0.56
C PRO A 22 -6.49 1.57 1.22
N GLN A 23 -7.47 2.23 1.84
CA GLN A 23 -8.60 1.56 2.50
C GLN A 23 -9.41 0.71 1.52
N GLY A 24 -9.82 -0.48 1.99
CA GLY A 24 -10.54 -1.47 1.19
C GLY A 24 -9.92 -2.86 1.31
N SER A 25 -10.45 -3.78 0.50
CA SER A 25 -9.98 -5.16 0.41
C SER A 25 -9.23 -5.36 -0.90
N TRP A 26 -8.06 -5.97 -0.81
CA TRP A 26 -7.09 -6.08 -1.88
C TRP A 26 -6.55 -7.50 -1.93
N VAL A 27 -6.61 -8.15 -3.08
CA VAL A 27 -6.18 -9.53 -3.29
C VAL A 27 -4.89 -9.55 -4.10
N ILE A 28 -3.98 -10.44 -3.73
CA ILE A 28 -2.79 -10.75 -4.52
C ILE A 28 -2.54 -12.25 -4.51
N THR A 29 -1.97 -12.74 -5.62
CA THR A 29 -1.40 -14.10 -5.70
C THR A 29 0.10 -13.97 -5.83
N THR A 30 0.84 -14.57 -4.90
CA THR A 30 2.30 -14.54 -4.86
C THR A 30 2.86 -15.94 -5.01
N PRO A 31 3.96 -16.14 -5.77
CA PRO A 31 4.70 -17.38 -5.73
C PRO A 31 5.10 -17.71 -4.29
N CYS A 32 5.01 -18.98 -3.91
CA CYS A 32 5.54 -19.43 -2.65
C CYS A 32 5.97 -20.90 -2.75
N ASP A 33 6.98 -21.27 -1.98
CA ASP A 33 7.39 -22.67 -1.79
C ASP A 33 6.65 -23.25 -0.57
N CYS A 34 5.32 -23.09 -0.54
CA CYS A 34 4.47 -23.58 0.54
C CYS A 34 3.90 -24.96 0.17
N GLN A 35 4.47 -26.03 0.72
CA GLN A 35 3.98 -27.40 0.50
C GLN A 35 3.90 -27.74 -1.02
N ASP A 36 2.81 -28.42 -1.43
CA ASP A 36 2.53 -28.83 -2.81
C ASP A 36 1.96 -27.68 -3.68
N LYS A 37 1.86 -26.45 -3.16
CA LYS A 37 1.38 -25.27 -3.90
C LYS A 37 2.58 -24.45 -4.41
N LYS A 38 2.46 -23.95 -5.65
CA LYS A 38 3.44 -23.04 -6.27
C LYS A 38 3.15 -21.56 -6.00
N GLU A 39 1.92 -21.27 -5.61
CA GLU A 39 1.39 -19.93 -5.41
C GLU A 39 0.43 -19.94 -4.23
N MET A 40 0.30 -18.77 -3.60
CA MET A 40 -0.62 -18.51 -2.50
C MET A 40 -1.37 -17.22 -2.80
N THR A 41 -2.68 -17.25 -2.64
CA THR A 41 -3.55 -16.07 -2.75
C THR A 41 -3.92 -15.61 -1.35
N TRP A 42 -3.92 -14.31 -1.13
CA TRP A 42 -4.33 -13.73 0.15
C TRP A 42 -5.02 -12.39 -0.07
N GLN A 43 -5.96 -12.07 0.81
CA GLN A 43 -6.68 -10.81 0.85
C GLN A 43 -6.17 -9.96 2.01
N TRP A 44 -5.77 -8.74 1.71
CA TRP A 44 -5.44 -7.70 2.67
C TRP A 44 -6.58 -6.70 2.80
N THR A 45 -7.14 -6.57 4.00
CA THR A 45 -8.23 -5.63 4.29
C THR A 45 -7.71 -4.50 5.15
N VAL A 46 -7.68 -3.29 4.59
CA VAL A 46 -7.21 -2.05 5.24
C VAL A 46 -8.41 -1.26 5.75
N LYS A 47 -8.52 -1.12 7.07
CA LYS A 47 -9.69 -0.55 7.75
C LYS A 47 -9.55 0.96 7.99
N THR A 48 -10.65 1.65 8.22
CA THR A 48 -10.67 3.10 8.45
C THR A 48 -10.10 3.52 9.81
N ASP A 49 -9.97 2.59 10.75
CA ASP A 49 -9.50 2.81 12.12
C ASP A 49 -7.98 2.71 12.27
N GLY A 50 -7.23 2.54 11.17
CA GLY A 50 -5.77 2.39 11.20
C GLY A 50 -5.29 0.96 11.42
N THR A 51 -6.17 -0.04 11.34
CA THR A 51 -5.82 -1.46 11.43
C THR A 51 -5.96 -2.19 10.09
N PHE A 52 -5.37 -3.38 10.00
CA PHE A 52 -5.54 -4.27 8.86
C PHE A 52 -5.70 -5.73 9.28
N GLU A 53 -6.24 -6.53 8.36
CA GLU A 53 -6.36 -7.99 8.47
C GLU A 53 -5.87 -8.64 7.18
N VAL A 54 -5.31 -9.84 7.27
CA VAL A 54 -4.95 -10.69 6.14
C VAL A 54 -5.65 -12.04 6.30
N ASP A 55 -6.37 -12.43 5.26
CA ASP A 55 -6.94 -13.77 5.04
C ASP A 55 -6.08 -14.47 3.98
N ILE A 56 -5.33 -15.48 4.41
CA ILE A 56 -4.48 -16.32 3.58
C ILE A 56 -5.32 -17.49 3.06
N ASP A 57 -5.16 -17.83 1.78
CA ASP A 57 -5.96 -18.83 1.07
C ASP A 57 -7.44 -18.48 0.83
N LEU A 58 -7.91 -17.30 1.28
CA LEU A 58 -9.27 -16.79 1.06
C LEU A 58 -10.36 -17.70 1.65
N ASP A 59 -10.13 -18.24 2.85
CA ASP A 59 -11.05 -19.17 3.49
C ASP A 59 -11.99 -18.48 4.51
N GLY A 60 -11.84 -17.17 4.71
CA GLY A 60 -12.60 -16.35 5.64
C GLY A 60 -12.02 -16.30 7.05
N THR A 61 -10.93 -17.03 7.31
CA THR A 61 -10.15 -16.95 8.55
C THR A 61 -9.14 -15.79 8.44
N VAL A 62 -8.83 -15.15 9.56
CA VAL A 62 -7.83 -14.07 9.62
C VAL A 62 -6.58 -14.62 10.30
N GLU A 63 -5.49 -14.69 9.55
CA GLU A 63 -4.20 -15.22 10.03
C GLU A 63 -3.27 -14.11 10.52
N VAL A 64 -3.41 -12.90 9.99
CA VAL A 64 -2.55 -11.76 10.36
C VAL A 64 -3.39 -10.53 10.64
N THR A 65 -3.15 -9.90 11.78
CA THR A 65 -3.67 -8.57 12.10
C THR A 65 -2.53 -7.59 12.31
N GLY A 66 -2.84 -6.30 12.21
CA GLY A 66 -1.86 -5.28 12.52
C GLY A 66 -2.39 -3.87 12.36
N LYS A 67 -1.44 -2.94 12.37
CA LYS A 67 -1.67 -1.50 12.26
C LYS A 67 -0.98 -0.94 11.03
N TYR A 68 -1.55 0.13 10.49
CA TYR A 68 -0.94 0.88 9.40
C TYR A 68 -1.01 2.39 9.62
N TRP A 69 -0.12 3.10 8.92
CA TRP A 69 -0.06 4.55 8.89
C TRP A 69 0.21 5.02 7.46
N VAL A 70 -0.41 6.13 7.05
CA VAL A 70 -0.22 6.71 5.71
C VAL A 70 0.36 8.11 5.84
N GLU A 71 1.48 8.34 5.16
CA GLU A 71 2.16 9.63 5.06
C GLU A 71 2.49 9.93 3.60
N GLY A 72 1.64 10.72 2.94
CA GLY A 72 1.79 11.03 1.51
C GLY A 72 1.63 9.80 0.63
N ASN A 73 2.69 9.42 -0.10
CA ASN A 73 2.76 8.21 -0.94
C ASN A 73 3.35 6.99 -0.20
N LYS A 74 3.53 7.08 1.12
CA LYS A 74 4.08 6.00 1.93
C LYS A 74 3.02 5.38 2.81
N ILE A 75 3.08 4.06 2.92
CA ILE A 75 2.34 3.28 3.90
C ILE A 75 3.33 2.52 4.78
N MET A 76 3.13 2.61 6.09
CA MET A 76 3.86 1.82 7.06
C MET A 76 2.93 0.77 7.64
N VAL A 77 3.41 -0.45 7.80
CA VAL A 77 2.63 -1.57 8.35
C VAL A 77 3.40 -2.24 9.48
N GLN A 78 2.67 -2.72 10.47
CA GLN A 78 3.22 -3.45 11.60
C GLN A 78 2.23 -4.54 12.02
N ASN A 79 2.67 -5.80 12.04
CA ASN A 79 1.84 -6.89 12.52
C ASN A 79 1.70 -6.80 14.05
N ASP A 80 0.57 -7.26 14.58
CA ASP A 80 0.37 -7.36 16.04
C ASP A 80 1.19 -8.52 16.62
N GLU A 81 1.28 -9.63 15.88
CA GLU A 81 2.03 -10.84 16.26
C GLU A 81 3.06 -11.26 15.19
N GLY A 82 3.97 -12.16 15.58
CA GLY A 82 5.07 -12.61 14.73
C GLY A 82 6.13 -11.51 14.54
N CYS A 83 6.40 -11.12 13.30
CA CYS A 83 7.38 -10.07 13.01
C CYS A 83 6.75 -8.68 13.21
N THR A 84 7.00 -8.10 14.38
CA THR A 84 6.44 -6.80 14.80
C THR A 84 7.30 -5.60 14.42
N ALA A 85 8.36 -5.78 13.62
CA ALA A 85 9.08 -4.66 13.05
C ALA A 85 8.18 -3.88 12.07
N LYS A 86 8.37 -2.57 11.97
CA LYS A 86 7.62 -1.72 11.05
C LYS A 86 8.23 -1.81 9.64
N GLY A 87 7.41 -2.21 8.67
CA GLY A 87 7.73 -2.13 7.25
C GLY A 87 7.25 -0.80 6.66
N THR A 88 7.96 -0.27 5.68
CA THR A 88 7.64 0.98 4.98
C THR A 88 7.68 0.74 3.48
N TYR A 89 6.62 1.17 2.81
CA TYR A 89 6.39 0.93 1.39
C TYR A 89 5.98 2.24 0.72
N GLU A 90 6.45 2.44 -0.51
CA GLU A 90 5.77 3.36 -1.42
C GLU A 90 4.53 2.66 -1.97
N PHE A 91 3.40 3.36 -2.03
CA PHE A 91 2.19 2.79 -2.61
C PHE A 91 1.53 3.71 -3.62
N THR A 92 0.85 3.12 -4.59
CA THR A 92 0.00 3.85 -5.53
C THR A 92 -1.34 3.17 -5.71
N VAL A 93 -2.44 3.92 -5.58
CA VAL A 93 -3.80 3.44 -5.89
C VAL A 93 -4.21 3.98 -7.26
N ASP A 94 -4.40 3.08 -8.22
CA ASP A 94 -4.82 3.38 -9.59
C ASP A 94 -6.06 2.55 -9.94
N GLY A 95 -7.24 3.13 -9.68
CA GLY A 95 -8.53 2.47 -9.89
C GLY A 95 -8.68 1.21 -9.02
N GLU A 96 -8.62 0.04 -9.67
CA GLU A 96 -8.76 -1.28 -9.02
C GLU A 96 -7.41 -1.91 -8.67
N LYS A 97 -6.30 -1.18 -8.82
CA LYS A 97 -4.96 -1.66 -8.51
C LYS A 97 -4.34 -0.88 -7.36
N LEU A 98 -3.78 -1.61 -6.40
CA LEU A 98 -2.92 -1.08 -5.36
C LEU A 98 -1.49 -1.59 -5.60
N TRP A 99 -0.61 -0.69 -6.03
CA TRP A 99 0.81 -0.96 -6.18
C TRP A 99 1.51 -0.74 -4.84
N MET A 100 2.42 -1.64 -4.48
CA MET A 100 3.26 -1.51 -3.28
C MET A 100 4.70 -1.90 -3.60
N ASP A 101 5.62 -0.96 -3.40
CA ASP A 101 7.06 -1.19 -3.54
C ASP A 101 7.74 -1.05 -2.17
N PRO A 102 8.52 -2.05 -1.72
CA PRO A 102 9.19 -1.99 -0.44
C PRO A 102 10.30 -0.94 -0.45
N ILE A 103 10.27 -0.03 0.53
CA ILE A 103 11.38 0.90 0.82
C ILE A 103 12.30 0.24 1.85
N GLU A 104 11.72 -0.19 2.98
CA GLU A 104 12.42 -0.84 4.09
C GLU A 104 11.46 -1.79 4.82
N ASP A 105 11.78 -3.08 4.86
CA ASP A 105 11.11 -4.02 5.76
C ASP A 105 12.07 -5.16 6.13
N SER A 106 12.32 -5.35 7.43
CA SER A 106 13.15 -6.44 7.94
C SER A 106 12.41 -7.78 8.00
N CYS A 107 11.08 -7.79 7.92
CA CYS A 107 10.28 -9.01 7.99
C CYS A 107 10.33 -9.77 6.66
N GLU A 108 10.96 -10.95 6.66
CA GLU A 108 11.20 -11.74 5.44
C GLU A 108 9.90 -12.09 4.70
N GLY A 109 8.84 -12.47 5.43
CA GLY A 109 7.53 -12.81 4.86
C GLY A 109 6.73 -11.64 4.27
N ARG A 110 7.20 -10.39 4.41
CA ARG A 110 6.53 -9.19 3.88
C ARG A 110 7.34 -8.50 2.78
N LYS A 111 8.25 -9.22 2.14
CA LYS A 111 9.05 -8.72 1.01
C LYS A 111 8.43 -9.21 -0.30
N PRO A 112 7.41 -8.52 -0.85
CA PRO A 112 6.89 -8.90 -2.14
C PRO A 112 7.99 -8.78 -3.22
N PRO A 113 7.90 -9.54 -4.31
CA PRO A 113 8.64 -9.22 -5.52
C PRO A 113 8.41 -7.75 -5.91
N ARG A 114 9.43 -7.05 -6.41
CA ARG A 114 9.27 -5.64 -6.82
C ARG A 114 8.23 -5.50 -7.92
N LYS A 115 7.44 -4.42 -7.92
CA LYS A 115 6.39 -4.11 -8.92
C LYS A 115 5.22 -5.11 -8.96
N VAL A 116 4.84 -5.67 -7.83
CA VAL A 116 3.54 -6.37 -7.74
C VAL A 116 2.43 -5.37 -7.40
N PHE A 117 1.21 -5.72 -7.81
CA PHE A 117 0.02 -4.99 -7.41
C PHE A 117 -1.01 -5.96 -6.86
N PHE A 118 -1.80 -5.47 -5.93
CA PHE A 118 -3.03 -6.10 -5.53
C PHE A 118 -4.16 -5.63 -6.44
N THR A 119 -5.14 -6.49 -6.66
CA THR A 119 -6.41 -6.15 -7.29
C THR A 119 -7.48 -5.96 -6.23
N LYS A 120 -8.44 -5.08 -6.48
CA LYS A 120 -9.58 -4.93 -5.59
C LYS A 120 -10.36 -6.25 -5.47
N ALA A 121 -10.72 -6.63 -4.24
CA ALA A 121 -11.55 -7.81 -3.96
C ALA A 121 -13.01 -7.61 -4.42
#